data_AF-A0A0M4GCA5-F1
#
_entry.id   AF-A0A0M4GCA5-F1
#
_cell.length_a   1.000
_cell.length_b   1.000
_cell.length_c   1.000
_cell.angle_alpha   90.00
_cell.angle_beta   90.00
_cell.angle_gamma   90.00
#
_symmetry.space_group_name_H-M   'P 1'
#
loop_
_entity.id
_entity.type
_entity.pdbx_description
1 polymer ?
#
loop_
_entity_poly.entity_id
_entity_poly.type
_entity_poly.pdbx_seq_one_letter_code
_entity_poly.pdbx_strand_id
1 'polypeptide(L)' 'MIYQDFNSVLYSLIFWWFCLFVFQRLTNRYPKQNTWKRDSILTFFQSILVLVLLPVLGLILRAL' A
#
# COMPACT_ATOMS: atom_id res chain seq x y z
N MET A 1 -6.27 -17.63 4.44
CA MET A 1 -5.87 -17.94 3.05
C MET A 1 -5.11 -16.81 2.37
N ILE A 2 -5.39 -15.52 2.64
CA ILE A 2 -4.76 -14.40 1.91
C ILE A 2 -3.30 -14.15 2.34
N TYR A 3 -2.95 -14.44 3.59
CA TYR A 3 -1.56 -14.48 4.07
C TYR A 3 -1.39 -15.76 4.89
N GLN A 4 -0.53 -16.66 4.44
CA GLN A 4 -0.29 -17.95 5.13
C GLN A 4 0.80 -17.83 6.19
N ASP A 5 1.80 -17.00 5.94
CA ASP A 5 2.97 -16.83 6.81
C ASP A 5 3.34 -15.37 7.00
N PHE A 6 4.05 -15.05 8.08
CA PHE A 6 4.53 -13.69 8.35
C PHE A 6 5.34 -13.11 7.18
N ASN A 7 6.14 -13.95 6.51
CA ASN A 7 6.89 -13.56 5.32
C ASN A 7 5.97 -13.11 4.18
N SER A 8 4.82 -13.78 3.99
CA SER A 8 3.86 -13.40 2.94
C SER A 8 3.23 -12.03 3.20
N VAL A 9 2.99 -11.67 4.47
CA VAL A 9 2.52 -10.34 4.87
C VAL A 9 3.58 -9.29 4.57
N LEU A 10 4.84 -9.55 4.95
CA LEU A 10 5.96 -8.64 4.70
C LEU A 10 6.20 -8.41 3.21
N TYR A 11 6.21 -9.47 2.39
CA TYR A 11 6.38 -9.33 0.94
C TYR A 11 5.24 -8.53 0.32
N SER A 12 4.00 -8.77 0.74
CA SER A 12 2.85 -8.02 0.26
C SER A 12 2.89 -6.55 0.69
N LEU A 13 3.32 -6.27 1.93
CA LEU A 13 3.51 -4.91 2.45
C LEU A 13 4.53 -4.13 1.62
N ILE A 14 5.70 -4.74 1.37
CA ILE A 14 6.80 -4.12 0.62
C ILE A 14 6.38 -3.93 -0.84
N PHE A 15 5.70 -4.91 -1.44
CA PHE A 15 5.19 -4.82 -2.80
C PHE A 15 4.26 -3.62 -2.96
N TRP A 16 3.22 -3.53 -2.13
CA TRP A 16 2.26 -2.42 -2.19
C TRP A 16 2.90 -1.08 -1.86
N TRP A 17 3.80 -1.05 -0.88
CA TRP A 17 4.54 0.16 -0.55
C TRP A 17 5.35 0.67 -1.74
N PHE A 18 6.09 -0.20 -2.41
CA PHE A 18 6.90 0.17 -3.57
C PHE A 18 6.03 0.63 -4.75
N CYS A 19 4.95 -0.10 -5.07
CA CYS A 19 4.01 0.29 -6.12
C CYS A 19 3.40 1.67 -5.87
N LEU A 20 2.89 1.91 -4.66
CA LEU A 20 2.31 3.20 -4.27
C LEU A 20 3.35 4.32 -4.24
N PHE A 21 4.57 4.02 -3.78
CA PHE A 21 5.67 4.95 -3.83
C PHE A 21 5.99 5.37 -5.26
N VAL A 22 6.20 4.42 -6.17
CA VAL A 22 6.46 4.73 -7.58
C VAL A 22 5.30 5.53 -8.19
N PHE A 23 4.06 5.14 -7.92
CA PHE A 23 2.88 5.85 -8.42
C PHE A 23 2.81 7.29 -7.90
N GLN A 24 3.04 7.50 -6.60
CA GLN A 24 3.09 8.81 -5.96
C GLN A 24 4.18 9.68 -6.60
N ARG A 25 5.34 9.11 -6.92
CA ARG A 25 6.46 9.83 -7.56
C ARG A 25 6.17 10.20 -9.01
N LEU A 26 5.51 9.33 -9.76
CA LEU A 26 5.09 9.61 -11.14
C LEU A 26 4.01 10.70 -11.19
N THR A 27 3.05 10.64 -10.25
CA THR A 27 1.91 11.55 -10.22
C THR A 27 2.29 12.93 -9.67
N ASN A 28 3.16 13.01 -8.66
CA ASN A 28 3.62 14.26 -8.07
C ASN A 28 4.98 14.73 -8.62
N ARG A 29 5.10 14.83 -9.95
CA ARG A 29 6.33 15.21 -10.67
C ARG A 29 6.93 16.56 -10.25
N TYR A 30 6.13 17.47 -9.66
CA TYR A 30 6.57 18.79 -9.18
C TYR A 30 6.38 18.94 -7.67
N PRO A 31 7.36 18.48 -6.85
CA PRO A 31 7.28 18.61 -5.41
C PRO A 31 7.63 20.06 -5.01
N LYS A 32 6.71 21.01 -5.19
CA LYS A 32 6.91 22.37 -4.65
C LYS A 32 7.00 22.38 -3.11
N GLN A 33 6.45 21.36 -2.43
CA GLN A 33 6.45 21.24 -0.97
C GLN A 33 6.61 19.81 -0.45
N ASN A 34 6.74 18.80 -1.32
CA ASN A 34 6.65 17.41 -0.92
C ASN A 34 8.02 16.71 -0.90
N THR A 35 8.52 16.38 0.29
CA THR A 35 9.82 15.73 0.43
C THR A 35 9.70 14.22 0.22
N TRP A 36 10.76 13.61 -0.32
CA TRP A 36 10.85 12.16 -0.51
C TRP A 36 10.56 11.37 0.78
N LYS A 37 10.95 11.93 1.93
CA LYS A 37 10.68 11.35 3.26
C LYS A 37 9.19 11.30 3.55
N ARG A 38 8.45 12.37 3.25
CA ARG A 38 7.00 12.44 3.45
C ARG A 38 6.26 11.44 2.54
N ASP A 39 6.66 11.36 1.26
CA ASP A 39 6.08 10.40 0.32
C ASP A 39 6.28 8.95 0.76
N SER A 40 7.49 8.61 1.21
CA SER A 40 7.83 7.27 1.68
C SER A 40 6.98 6.86 2.88
N ILE A 41 6.84 7.74 3.89
CA ILE A 41 6.03 7.49 5.08
C ILE A 41 4.55 7.37 4.72
N LEU A 42 4.03 8.27 3.89
CA LEU A 42 2.62 8.29 3.51
C LEU A 42 2.25 7.02 2.75
N THR A 43 3.06 6.63 1.78
CA THR A 43 2.84 5.42 0.97
C THR A 43 3.00 4.13 1.79
N PHE A 44 3.81 4.16 2.85
CA PHE A 44 3.92 3.03 3.80
C PHE A 44 2.64 2.85 4.61
N PHE A 45 2.04 3.93 5.12
CA PHE A 45 0.74 3.84 5.79
C PHE A 45 -0.37 3.42 4.82
N GLN A 46 -0.34 3.91 3.58
CA GLN A 46 -1.28 3.49 2.54
C GLN A 46 -1.16 1.99 2.23
N SER A 47 0.05 1.42 2.18
CA SER A 47 0.22 -0.02 1.93
C SER A 47 -0.33 -0.88 3.06
N ILE A 48 -0.14 -0.48 4.33
CA ILE A 48 -0.80 -1.13 5.48
C ILE A 48 -2.32 -1.08 5.32
N LEU A 49 -2.85 0.07 4.93
CA LEU A 49 -4.29 0.27 4.74
C LEU A 49 -4.83 -0.66 3.62
N VAL A 50 -4.10 -0.78 2.51
CA VAL A 50 -4.44 -1.72 1.41
C VAL A 50 -4.45 -3.17 1.87
N LEU A 51 -3.47 -3.60 2.70
CA LEU A 51 -3.44 -4.96 3.23
C LEU A 51 -4.67 -5.30 4.08
N VAL A 52 -5.25 -4.32 4.76
CA VAL A 52 -6.47 -4.49 5.58
C VAL A 52 -7.74 -4.36 4.73
N LEU A 53 -7.79 -3.40 3.81
CA LEU A 53 -8.98 -3.16 2.99
C LEU A 53 -9.27 -4.29 2.01
N LEU A 54 -8.26 -4.84 1.34
CA LEU A 54 -8.46 -5.89 0.35
C LEU A 54 -9.21 -7.13 0.90
N PRO A 55 -8.83 -7.71 2.05
CA PRO A 55 -9.60 -8.83 2.62
C PRO A 55 -10.99 -8.41 3.08
N VAL A 56 -11.17 -7.20 3.61
CA VAL A 56 -12.49 -6.68 4.00
C VAL A 56 -13.41 -6.55 2.78
N LEU A 57 -12.91 -5.98 1.69
CA LEU A 57 -13.64 -5.91 0.42
C LEU A 57 -13.98 -7.31 -0.11
N GLY A 58 -13.04 -8.26 -0.01
CA GLY A 58 -13.27 -9.65 -0.39
C GLY A 58 -14.38 -10.32 0.42
N LEU A 59 -14.54 -9.98 1.71
CA LEU A 59 -15.65 -10.45 2.53
C LEU A 59 -16.98 -9.81 2.12
N ILE A 60 -17.00 -8.49 1.89
CA ILE A 60 -18.20 -7.77 1.45
C ILE A 60 -18.70 -8.31 0.10
N LEU A 61 -17.80 -8.48 -0.88
CA LEU A 61 -18.15 -8.97 -2.20
C LEU A 61 -18.64 -10.42 -2.20
N ARG A 62 -18.23 -11.24 -1.22
CA ARG A 62 -18.74 -12.60 -1.05
C ARG A 62 -20.10 -12.63 -0.35
N ALA A 63 -20.45 -11.58 0.38
CA ALA A 63 -21.70 -11.47 1.11
C ALA A 63 -22.83 -10.84 0.27
N LEU A 64 -22.48 -10.20 -0.85
CA LEU A 64 -23.40 -9.64 -1.84
C LEU A 64 -23.80 -10.70 -2.88
#